data_AF-A0A938EWW5-F1
#
_entry.id   AF-A0A938EWW5-F1
#
_cell.length_a   1.000
_cell.length_b   1.000
_cell.length_c   1.000
_cell.angle_alpha   90.00
_cell.angle_beta   90.00
_cell.angle_gamma   90.00
#
_symmetry.space_group_name_H-M   'P 1'
#
loop_
_entity.id
_entity.type
_entity.pdbx_description
1 polymer ?
#
loop_
_entity_poly.entity_id
_entity_poly.type
_entity_poly.pdbx_seq_one_letter_code
_entity_poly.pdbx_strand_id
1 'polypeptide(L)'
;MEDILRHAILVVLYNPGSTLLDLHLVLSSQVYRLKMLENVKDPIITQYWDKIFPKNYKDAQEWLASSFNKIGRFLANPLIRNIVGQPKSSFNIKDIMNQGKILLVNLAKGKIGEDNSSLLGSVLVGKILIAALSRAEIEQENRKQFHLIVDEYHSFATESFPTLQSEARKFAIDTLVAHQYRDQLDFLNRGSTLNVGNFIFFRITGKDSLELAVQFDNTPPVPELEPQPMLYPTSQDGVYRAGERREFVMAKGKSRQYSDVAQEMANRLSNLPNYECWCKLVKDGSLVEHHISTEPIKKPKNPEIAKEIIKLSRKLARSREEVEKDIKEKMNNAEIFTMPKAWEKIKKF
;
A
#
# COMPACT_ATOMS: atom_id res chain seq x y z
N MET A 1 5.72 29.09 -2.61
CA MET A 1 4.47 28.65 -1.95
C MET A 1 4.67 27.50 -0.97
N GLU A 2 5.37 26.41 -1.30
CA GLU A 2 5.66 25.34 -0.32
C GLU A 2 6.46 25.83 0.90
N ASP A 3 7.28 26.86 0.67
CA ASP A 3 8.13 27.50 1.65
C ASP A 3 7.35 28.10 2.85
N ILE A 4 6.15 28.65 2.64
CA ILE A 4 5.38 29.28 3.73
C ILE A 4 4.82 28.25 4.71
N LEU A 5 4.32 27.13 4.19
CA LEU A 5 3.79 26.05 5.01
C LEU A 5 4.92 25.43 5.83
N ARG A 6 6.10 25.25 5.23
CA ARG A 6 7.30 24.78 5.95
C ARG A 6 7.66 25.72 7.09
N HIS A 7 7.74 27.02 6.85
CA HIS A 7 8.04 28.00 7.91
C HIS A 7 6.96 28.03 9.00
N ALA A 8 5.68 27.88 8.64
CA ALA A 8 4.59 27.77 9.63
C ALA A 8 4.70 26.51 10.49
N ILE A 9 5.04 25.37 9.88
CA ILE A 9 5.32 24.12 10.61
C ILE A 9 6.47 24.31 11.58
N LEU A 10 7.56 24.94 11.16
CA LEU A 10 8.70 25.20 12.04
C LEU A 10 8.30 26.07 13.23
N VAL A 11 7.55 27.16 13.01
CA VAL A 11 7.02 28.00 14.10
C VAL A 11 6.19 27.15 15.07
N VAL A 12 5.28 26.31 14.57
CA VAL A 12 4.46 25.42 15.41
C VAL A 12 5.32 24.44 16.22
N LEU A 13 6.41 23.91 15.65
CA LEU A 13 7.34 23.00 16.33
C LEU A 13 8.12 23.67 17.47
N TYR A 14 8.42 24.97 17.38
CA TYR A 14 9.05 25.74 18.46
C TYR A 14 8.12 26.01 19.65
N ASN A 15 6.82 25.72 19.52
CA ASN A 15 5.80 26.00 20.52
C ASN A 15 5.22 24.68 21.10
N PRO A 16 5.72 24.21 22.26
CA PRO A 16 5.26 22.96 22.87
C PRO A 16 3.75 22.93 23.10
N GLY A 17 3.11 21.80 22.82
CA GLY A 17 1.67 21.63 22.97
C GLY A 17 0.83 22.15 21.79
N SER A 18 1.47 22.72 20.76
CA SER A 18 0.80 23.05 19.52
C SER A 18 0.41 21.81 18.72
N THR A 19 -0.53 21.99 17.80
CA THR A 19 -1.18 20.96 17.01
C THR A 19 -1.25 21.39 15.54
N LEU A 20 -1.77 20.52 14.66
CA LEU A 20 -1.96 20.88 13.26
C LEU A 20 -2.96 22.05 13.09
N LEU A 21 -3.85 22.27 14.06
CA LEU A 21 -4.81 23.37 14.05
C LEU A 21 -4.11 24.74 14.10
N ASP A 22 -2.99 24.80 14.81
CA ASP A 22 -2.23 26.03 15.01
C ASP A 22 -1.61 26.55 13.72
N LEU A 23 -1.36 25.67 12.73
CA LEU A 23 -0.91 26.10 11.41
C LEU A 23 -1.89 27.06 10.76
N HIS A 24 -3.19 26.80 10.88
CA HIS A 24 -4.20 27.68 10.30
C HIS A 24 -4.18 29.05 10.99
N LEU A 25 -4.04 29.08 12.32
CA LEU A 25 -3.99 30.32 13.09
C LEU A 25 -2.70 31.12 12.85
N VAL A 26 -1.55 30.46 12.76
CA VAL A 26 -0.27 31.08 12.40
C VAL A 26 -0.36 31.75 11.02
N LEU A 27 -1.05 31.12 10.08
CA LEU A 27 -1.20 31.65 8.73
C LEU A 27 -2.26 32.76 8.62
N SER A 28 -3.38 32.67 9.34
CA SER A 28 -4.50 33.62 9.21
C SER A 28 -4.46 34.80 10.18
N SER A 29 -3.88 34.64 11.37
CA SER A 29 -3.87 35.66 12.43
C SER A 29 -2.46 36.20 12.69
N GLN A 30 -2.24 37.46 12.35
CA GLN A 30 -0.98 38.15 12.62
C GLN A 30 -0.66 38.20 14.12
N VAL A 31 -1.67 38.48 14.96
CA VAL A 31 -1.51 38.55 16.41
C VAL A 31 -1.06 37.19 16.98
N TYR A 32 -1.71 36.11 16.53
CA TYR A 32 -1.35 34.76 16.98
C TYR A 32 0.05 34.36 16.52
N ARG A 33 0.38 34.68 15.27
CA ARG A 33 1.71 34.44 14.69
C ARG A 33 2.80 35.15 15.47
N LEU A 34 2.65 36.44 15.77
CA LEU A 34 3.64 37.20 16.52
C LEU A 34 3.89 36.56 17.90
N LYS A 35 2.82 36.16 18.60
CA LYS A 35 2.93 35.44 19.87
C LYS A 35 3.67 34.11 19.74
N MET A 36 3.40 33.33 18.70
CA MET A 36 4.10 32.07 18.44
C MET A 36 5.58 32.28 18.08
N LEU A 37 5.91 33.39 17.41
CA LEU A 37 7.28 33.75 17.03
C LEU A 37 8.15 34.14 18.22
N GLU A 38 7.58 34.59 19.34
CA GLU A 38 8.34 34.89 20.57
C GLU A 38 9.13 33.69 21.11
N ASN A 39 8.64 32.47 20.86
CA ASN A 39 9.32 31.23 21.27
C ASN A 39 10.33 30.71 20.24
N VAL A 40 10.41 31.32 19.06
CA VAL A 40 11.30 30.89 17.97
C VAL A 40 12.69 31.45 18.17
N LYS A 41 13.67 30.56 18.29
CA LYS A 41 15.09 30.93 18.50
C LYS A 41 15.89 31.03 17.20
N ASP A 42 15.37 30.46 16.11
CA ASP A 42 16.06 30.40 14.83
C ASP A 42 15.93 31.74 14.07
N PRO A 43 17.04 32.46 13.82
CA PRO A 43 17.00 33.75 13.14
C PRO A 43 16.51 33.65 11.70
N ILE A 44 16.68 32.50 11.02
CA ILE A 44 16.23 32.31 9.63
C ILE A 44 14.70 32.30 9.59
N ILE A 45 14.05 31.63 10.54
CA ILE A 45 12.59 31.59 10.63
C ILE A 45 12.05 32.98 10.92
N THR A 46 12.63 33.69 11.91
CA THR A 46 12.20 35.05 12.26
C THR A 46 12.38 36.01 11.09
N GLN A 47 13.53 35.94 10.40
CA GLN A 47 13.80 36.76 9.22
C GLN A 47 12.78 36.50 8.10
N TYR A 48 12.39 35.25 7.87
CA TYR A 48 11.36 34.92 6.88
C TYR A 48 10.06 35.67 7.17
N TRP A 49 9.57 35.61 8.41
CA TRP A 49 8.30 36.26 8.77
C TRP A 49 8.39 37.80 8.81
N ASP A 50 9.56 38.36 9.08
CA ASP A 50 9.76 39.81 9.13
C ASP A 50 10.00 40.46 7.77
N LYS A 51 10.71 39.75 6.88
CA LYS A 51 11.24 40.31 5.62
C LYS A 51 10.63 39.69 4.37
N ILE A 52 10.24 38.42 4.40
CA ILE A 52 9.79 37.68 3.21
C ILE A 52 8.26 37.56 3.20
N PHE A 53 7.64 37.26 4.33
CA PHE A 53 6.20 37.11 4.41
C PHE A 53 5.49 38.45 4.07
N PRO A 54 4.50 38.45 3.15
CA PRO A 54 3.83 39.69 2.75
C PRO A 54 3.12 40.38 3.91
N LYS A 55 3.36 41.69 4.06
CA LYS A 55 2.72 42.51 5.11
C LYS A 55 1.35 43.02 4.71
N ASN A 56 1.08 43.11 3.41
CA ASN A 56 -0.21 43.50 2.87
C ASN A 56 -1.16 42.29 2.79
N TYR A 57 -2.43 42.53 3.09
CA TYR A 57 -3.43 41.47 3.16
C TYR A 57 -3.64 40.76 1.81
N LYS A 58 -3.61 41.50 0.69
CA LYS A 58 -3.90 40.96 -0.65
C LYS A 58 -2.86 39.92 -1.08
N ASP A 59 -1.58 40.27 -1.05
CA ASP A 59 -0.52 39.35 -1.48
C ASP A 59 -0.38 38.18 -0.51
N ALA A 60 -0.61 38.43 0.80
CA ALA A 60 -0.68 37.36 1.79
C ALA A 60 -1.79 36.34 1.44
N GLN A 61 -2.99 36.77 1.06
CA GLN A 61 -4.08 35.86 0.67
C GLN A 61 -3.71 34.99 -0.53
N GLU A 62 -3.09 35.57 -1.56
CA GLU A 62 -2.63 34.82 -2.74
C GLU A 62 -1.58 33.76 -2.36
N TRP A 63 -0.65 34.10 -1.47
CA TRP A 63 0.39 33.18 -1.00
C TRP A 63 -0.17 32.07 -0.09
N LEU A 64 -1.20 32.40 0.69
CA LEU A 64 -1.82 31.51 1.66
C LEU A 64 -2.78 30.51 1.03
N ALA A 65 -3.38 30.81 -0.13
CA ALA A 65 -4.43 30.00 -0.74
C ALA A 65 -4.06 28.51 -0.88
N SER A 66 -2.87 28.21 -1.42
CA SER A 66 -2.39 26.83 -1.56
C SER A 66 -2.18 26.12 -0.22
N SER A 67 -1.63 26.83 0.77
CA SER A 67 -1.39 26.30 2.12
C SER A 67 -2.70 26.04 2.86
N PHE A 68 -3.69 26.93 2.73
CA PHE A 68 -5.03 26.72 3.29
C PHE A 68 -5.75 25.56 2.63
N ASN A 69 -5.60 25.34 1.33
CA ASN A 69 -6.17 24.15 0.68
C ASN A 69 -5.57 22.85 1.22
N LYS A 70 -4.26 22.82 1.50
CA LYS A 70 -3.60 21.65 2.10
C LYS A 70 -4.03 21.41 3.55
N ILE A 71 -4.01 22.45 4.39
CA ILE A 71 -4.41 22.35 5.81
C ILE A 71 -5.91 22.08 5.94
N GLY A 72 -6.72 22.75 5.13
CA GLY A 72 -8.19 22.68 5.16
C GLY A 72 -8.72 21.25 5.03
N ARG A 73 -8.06 20.40 4.25
CA ARG A 73 -8.41 18.96 4.15
C ARG A 73 -8.39 18.24 5.49
N PHE A 74 -7.47 18.60 6.38
CA PHE A 74 -7.40 18.03 7.73
C PHE A 74 -8.42 18.64 8.69
N LEU A 75 -8.84 19.88 8.45
CA LEU A 75 -9.70 20.64 9.36
C LEU A 75 -11.20 20.54 9.02
N ALA A 76 -11.51 20.20 7.78
CA ALA A 76 -12.88 20.16 7.25
C ALA A 76 -13.74 19.13 7.97
N ASN A 77 -13.22 17.91 8.16
CA ASN A 77 -13.96 16.84 8.81
C ASN A 77 -13.69 16.82 10.33
N PRO A 78 -14.72 16.87 11.20
CA PRO A 78 -14.55 16.84 12.65
C PRO A 78 -13.80 15.60 13.16
N LEU A 79 -13.95 14.44 12.53
CA LEU A 79 -13.23 13.22 12.90
C LEU A 79 -11.73 13.40 12.68
N ILE A 80 -11.32 13.86 11.49
CA ILE A 80 -9.91 14.11 11.18
C ILE A 80 -9.36 15.21 12.09
N ARG A 81 -10.09 16.31 12.23
CA ARG A 81 -9.73 17.43 13.11
C ARG A 81 -9.49 16.97 14.55
N ASN A 82 -10.31 16.06 15.06
CA ASN A 82 -10.15 15.51 16.41
C ASN A 82 -8.95 14.57 16.55
N ILE A 83 -8.44 13.99 15.45
CA ILE A 83 -7.20 13.20 15.44
C ILE A 83 -5.98 14.12 15.39
N VAL A 84 -5.94 15.05 14.44
CA VAL A 84 -4.76 15.92 14.20
C VAL A 84 -4.65 17.09 15.17
N GLY A 85 -5.75 17.44 15.84
CA GLY A 85 -5.81 18.47 16.87
C GLY A 85 -5.38 17.99 18.25
N GLN A 86 -4.76 16.81 18.36
CA GLN A 86 -4.20 16.33 19.62
C GLN A 86 -2.72 16.72 19.72
N PRO A 87 -2.29 17.34 20.84
CA PRO A 87 -0.89 17.75 21.03
C PRO A 87 0.05 16.55 21.25
N LYS A 88 -0.49 15.42 21.72
CA LYS A 88 0.25 14.18 21.93
C LYS A 88 -0.45 13.05 21.20
N SER A 89 0.32 12.23 20.50
CA SER A 89 -0.20 11.00 19.90
C SER A 89 -0.46 9.96 20.98
N SER A 90 -1.55 9.21 20.85
CA SER A 90 -1.91 8.13 21.78
C SER A 90 -1.07 6.86 21.60
N PHE A 91 -0.33 6.74 20.49
CA PHE A 91 0.52 5.60 20.19
C PHE A 91 1.79 6.05 19.46
N ASN A 92 2.81 5.18 19.48
CA ASN A 92 4.08 5.39 18.81
C ASN A 92 4.37 4.20 17.88
N ILE A 93 4.53 4.48 16.59
CA ILE A 93 4.77 3.44 15.57
C ILE A 93 6.16 2.80 15.76
N LYS A 94 7.19 3.57 16.14
CA LYS A 94 8.54 3.04 16.42
C LYS A 94 8.48 1.99 17.54
N ASP A 95 7.73 2.29 18.60
CA ASP A 95 7.57 1.38 19.74
C ASP A 95 6.77 0.13 19.35
N ILE A 96 5.70 0.29 18.58
CA ILE A 96 4.90 -0.83 18.05
C ILE A 96 5.78 -1.78 17.24
N MET A 97 6.57 -1.25 16.30
CA MET A 97 7.48 -2.04 15.46
C MET A 97 8.53 -2.77 16.29
N ASN A 98 9.22 -2.07 17.19
CA ASN A 98 10.34 -2.64 17.95
C ASN A 98 9.89 -3.61 19.05
N GLN A 99 8.67 -3.45 19.56
CA GLN A 99 8.10 -4.37 20.55
C GLN A 99 7.45 -5.60 19.89
N GLY A 100 7.23 -5.59 18.57
CA GLY A 100 6.55 -6.68 17.86
C GLY A 100 5.03 -6.67 18.08
N LYS A 101 4.45 -5.49 18.28
CA LYS A 101 3.00 -5.31 18.44
C LYS A 101 2.30 -5.33 17.08
N ILE A 102 1.01 -5.65 17.10
CA ILE A 102 0.14 -5.60 15.92
C ILE A 102 -0.63 -4.27 15.92
N LEU A 103 -0.55 -3.53 14.80
CA LEU A 103 -1.34 -2.32 14.57
C LEU A 103 -2.45 -2.62 13.55
N LEU A 104 -3.70 -2.56 14.00
CA LEU A 104 -4.86 -2.69 13.13
C LEU A 104 -5.45 -1.31 12.86
N VAL A 105 -5.50 -0.91 11.60
CA VAL A 105 -6.04 0.39 11.18
C VAL A 105 -7.33 0.16 10.39
N ASN A 106 -8.44 0.70 10.89
CA ASN A 106 -9.72 0.65 10.17
C ASN A 106 -9.96 1.97 9.42
N LEU A 107 -9.77 1.93 8.10
CA LEU A 107 -10.00 3.06 7.19
C LEU A 107 -11.22 2.85 6.27
N ALA A 108 -12.24 2.12 6.74
CA ALA A 108 -13.40 1.79 5.92
C ALA A 108 -14.06 3.05 5.31
N LYS A 109 -13.98 3.19 3.98
CA LYS A 109 -14.50 4.35 3.23
C LYS A 109 -15.96 4.66 3.55
N GLY A 110 -16.80 3.64 3.72
CA GLY A 110 -18.22 3.82 4.06
C GLY A 110 -18.50 4.46 5.41
N LYS A 111 -17.53 4.48 6.35
CA LYS A 111 -17.68 5.11 7.67
C LYS A 111 -17.07 6.51 7.75
N ILE A 112 -15.90 6.68 7.16
CA ILE A 112 -15.12 7.93 7.31
C ILE A 112 -15.11 8.79 6.05
N GLY A 113 -15.62 8.29 4.92
CA GLY A 113 -15.53 8.92 3.61
C GLY A 113 -14.23 8.55 2.89
N GLU A 114 -14.26 8.58 1.56
CA GLU A 114 -13.12 8.20 0.72
C GLU A 114 -11.92 9.14 0.89
N ASP A 115 -12.13 10.46 0.77
CA ASP A 115 -11.05 11.45 0.90
C ASP A 115 -10.36 11.38 2.26
N ASN A 116 -11.12 11.23 3.34
CA ASN A 116 -10.60 11.13 4.70
C ASN A 116 -9.84 9.82 4.92
N SER A 117 -10.35 8.72 4.35
CA SER A 117 -9.68 7.41 4.38
C SER A 117 -8.32 7.51 3.71
N SER A 118 -8.28 8.02 2.48
CA SER A 118 -7.04 8.21 1.71
C SER A 118 -6.06 9.13 2.43
N LEU A 119 -6.54 10.25 3.00
CA LEU A 119 -5.71 11.18 3.76
C LEU A 119 -5.08 10.53 5.00
N LEU A 120 -5.87 9.83 5.82
CA LEU A 120 -5.36 9.16 7.02
C LEU A 120 -4.39 8.03 6.66
N GLY A 121 -4.71 7.24 5.64
CA GLY A 121 -3.84 6.17 5.16
C GLY A 121 -2.50 6.73 4.67
N SER A 122 -2.53 7.80 3.88
CA SER A 122 -1.33 8.49 3.40
C SER A 122 -0.44 8.98 4.54
N VAL A 123 -1.03 9.61 5.58
CA VAL A 123 -0.29 10.05 6.76
C VAL A 123 0.30 8.88 7.54
N LEU A 124 -0.45 7.78 7.70
CA LEU A 124 0.03 6.59 8.41
C LEU A 124 1.20 5.95 7.68
N VAL A 125 1.13 5.82 6.36
CA VAL A 125 2.23 5.30 5.53
C VAL A 125 3.48 6.16 5.68
N GLY A 126 3.34 7.49 5.61
CA GLY A 126 4.45 8.41 5.86
C GLY A 126 5.06 8.25 7.25
N LYS A 127 4.23 8.12 8.28
CA LYS A 127 4.72 7.86 9.66
C LYS A 127 5.40 6.50 9.81
N ILE A 128 4.91 5.47 9.12
CA ILE A 128 5.52 4.14 9.08
C ILE A 128 6.89 4.22 8.41
N LEU A 129 7.01 4.93 7.28
CA LEU A 129 8.29 5.15 6.62
C LEU A 129 9.29 5.87 7.53
N ILE A 130 8.89 6.97 8.18
CA ILE A 130 9.76 7.70 9.12
C ILE A 130 10.17 6.79 10.29
N ALA A 131 9.24 6.01 10.84
CA ALA A 131 9.55 5.06 11.91
C ALA A 131 10.52 3.99 11.43
N ALA A 132 10.38 3.49 10.20
CA ALA A 132 11.29 2.54 9.56
C ALA A 132 12.71 3.10 9.46
N LEU A 133 12.85 4.30 8.88
CA LEU A 133 14.14 4.96 8.68
C LEU A 133 14.83 5.22 10.03
N SER A 134 14.06 5.53 11.08
CA SER A 134 14.61 5.72 12.44
C SER A 134 15.22 4.45 13.05
N ARG A 135 15.00 3.27 12.46
CA ARG A 135 15.63 2.01 12.88
C ARG A 135 17.06 1.87 12.35
N ALA A 136 17.58 2.86 11.62
CA ALA A 136 18.99 2.94 11.25
C ALA A 136 19.93 2.83 12.46
N GLU A 137 19.49 3.31 13.63
CA GLU A 137 20.21 3.27 14.91
C GLU A 137 20.27 1.86 15.54
N ILE A 138 19.47 0.91 15.05
CA ILE A 138 19.38 -0.45 15.59
C ILE A 138 20.17 -1.38 14.67
N GLU A 139 21.07 -2.19 15.21
CA GLU A 139 21.80 -3.20 14.43
C GLU A 139 20.85 -4.16 13.71
N GLN A 140 21.20 -4.56 12.48
CA GLN A 140 20.29 -5.31 11.59
C GLN A 140 19.75 -6.60 12.22
N GLU A 141 20.59 -7.33 12.95
CA GLU A 141 20.21 -8.59 13.65
C GLU A 141 19.19 -8.37 14.78
N ASN A 142 19.16 -7.17 15.36
CA ASN A 142 18.27 -6.82 16.46
C ASN A 142 16.95 -6.20 15.97
N ARG A 143 16.81 -5.94 14.66
CA ARG A 143 15.58 -5.39 14.09
C ARG A 143 14.51 -6.48 14.02
N LYS A 144 13.44 -6.34 14.79
CA LYS A 144 12.25 -7.19 14.64
C LYS A 144 11.58 -6.97 13.29
N GLN A 145 11.21 -8.05 12.62
CA GLN A 145 10.45 -7.98 11.38
C GLN A 145 9.09 -7.31 11.61
N PHE A 146 8.72 -6.38 10.74
CA PHE A 146 7.40 -5.74 10.73
C PHE A 146 6.77 -5.86 9.35
N HIS A 147 5.53 -6.36 9.29
CA HIS A 147 4.80 -6.55 8.04
C HIS A 147 3.75 -5.46 7.88
N LEU A 148 3.87 -4.67 6.81
CA LEU A 148 2.86 -3.70 6.39
C LEU A 148 1.96 -4.34 5.34
N ILE A 149 0.72 -4.64 5.73
CA ILE A 149 -0.29 -5.21 4.85
C ILE A 149 -1.30 -4.12 4.50
N VAL A 150 -1.46 -3.86 3.21
CA VAL A 150 -2.32 -2.78 2.69
C VAL A 150 -3.30 -3.36 1.69
N ASP A 151 -4.55 -3.45 2.12
CA ASP A 151 -5.67 -3.72 1.23
C ASP A 151 -6.10 -2.44 0.49
N GLU A 152 -6.67 -2.59 -0.69
CA GLU A 152 -7.05 -1.49 -1.59
C GLU A 152 -5.93 -0.45 -1.78
N TYR A 153 -4.72 -0.94 -2.05
CA TYR A 153 -3.48 -0.17 -2.13
C TYR A 153 -3.58 1.11 -2.97
N HIS A 154 -4.32 1.07 -4.08
CA HIS A 154 -4.56 2.23 -4.94
C HIS A 154 -5.15 3.45 -4.20
N SER A 155 -5.87 3.22 -3.10
CA SER A 155 -6.45 4.30 -2.27
C SER A 155 -5.42 5.02 -1.41
N PHE A 156 -4.24 4.41 -1.20
CA PHE A 156 -3.20 4.88 -0.29
C PHE A 156 -1.84 5.03 -0.96
N ALA A 157 -1.71 4.69 -2.25
CA ALA A 157 -0.47 4.70 -3.02
C ALA A 157 0.10 6.12 -3.17
N THR A 158 0.82 6.58 -2.15
CA THR A 158 1.57 7.84 -2.16
C THR A 158 2.93 7.68 -2.81
N GLU A 159 3.60 8.80 -3.10
CA GLU A 159 4.99 8.82 -3.58
C GLU A 159 5.99 8.22 -2.57
N SER A 160 5.60 8.02 -1.30
CA SER A 160 6.44 7.40 -0.28
C SER A 160 6.49 5.87 -0.37
N PHE A 161 5.50 5.24 -1.01
CA PHE A 161 5.44 3.78 -1.10
C PHE A 161 6.55 3.15 -1.94
N PRO A 162 6.92 3.71 -3.11
CA PRO A 162 8.06 3.19 -3.87
C PRO A 162 9.34 3.15 -3.04
N THR A 163 9.64 4.19 -2.27
CA THR A 163 10.76 4.22 -1.31
C THR A 163 10.60 3.17 -0.21
N LEU A 164 9.39 3.00 0.31
CA LEU A 164 9.13 1.99 1.34
C LEU A 164 9.37 0.57 0.77
N GLN A 165 8.92 0.27 -0.44
CA GLN A 165 9.13 -1.03 -1.09
C GLN A 165 10.61 -1.29 -1.44
N SER A 166 11.35 -0.27 -1.89
CA SER A 166 12.74 -0.44 -2.33
C SER A 166 13.77 -0.35 -1.19
N GLU A 167 13.54 0.47 -0.18
CA GLU A 167 14.52 0.76 0.88
C GLU A 167 14.16 0.16 2.24
N ALA A 168 12.85 0.04 2.57
CA ALA A 168 12.45 -0.33 3.93
C ALA A 168 12.82 -1.78 4.31
N ARG A 169 13.15 -2.63 3.33
CA ARG A 169 13.71 -3.97 3.56
C ARG A 169 14.97 -3.93 4.43
N LYS A 170 15.83 -2.92 4.27
CA LYS A 170 17.02 -2.72 5.11
C LYS A 170 16.64 -2.54 6.57
N PHE A 171 15.47 -1.96 6.83
CA PHE A 171 14.95 -1.67 8.17
C PHE A 171 14.00 -2.77 8.70
N ALA A 172 14.09 -3.99 8.15
CA ALA A 172 13.26 -5.14 8.50
C ALA A 172 11.74 -4.86 8.39
N ILE A 173 11.37 -4.13 7.34
CA ILE A 173 9.97 -3.95 6.94
C ILE A 173 9.72 -4.72 5.64
N ASP A 174 8.63 -5.46 5.63
CA ASP A 174 8.11 -6.15 4.46
C ASP A 174 6.72 -5.60 4.13
N THR A 175 6.40 -5.53 2.84
CA THR A 175 5.13 -4.98 2.34
C THR A 175 4.34 -6.01 1.57
N LEU A 176 3.08 -6.18 1.93
CA LEU A 176 2.09 -6.89 1.14
C LEU A 176 1.01 -5.90 0.72
N VAL A 177 0.86 -5.71 -0.58
CA VAL A 177 -0.13 -4.78 -1.15
C VAL A 177 -1.10 -5.55 -2.02
N ALA A 178 -2.39 -5.20 -1.93
CA ALA A 178 -3.45 -5.75 -2.77
C ALA A 178 -4.15 -4.62 -3.53
N HIS A 179 -4.34 -4.78 -4.84
CA HIS A 179 -5.09 -3.85 -5.68
C HIS A 179 -5.75 -4.59 -6.85
N GLN A 180 -6.80 -3.98 -7.42
CA GLN A 180 -7.59 -4.60 -8.48
C GLN A 180 -7.14 -4.15 -9.88
N TYR A 181 -6.85 -2.86 -10.06
CA TYR A 181 -6.49 -2.29 -11.35
C TYR A 181 -5.17 -1.54 -11.27
N ARG A 182 -4.25 -1.84 -12.20
CA ARG A 182 -2.95 -1.16 -12.24
C ARG A 182 -3.03 0.26 -12.78
N ASP A 183 -4.01 0.54 -13.65
CA ASP A 183 -4.26 1.89 -14.20
C ASP A 183 -4.70 2.93 -13.14
N GLN A 184 -5.07 2.48 -11.92
CA GLN A 184 -5.36 3.38 -10.79
C GLN A 184 -4.09 3.86 -10.07
N LEU A 185 -2.94 3.23 -10.33
CA LEU A 185 -1.67 3.61 -9.73
C LEU A 185 -0.97 4.66 -10.61
N ASP A 186 -0.32 5.62 -9.96
CA ASP A 186 0.60 6.49 -10.67
C ASP A 186 1.79 5.70 -11.26
N PHE A 187 2.56 6.34 -12.13
CA PHE A 187 3.68 5.71 -12.82
C PHE A 187 4.72 5.10 -11.87
N LEU A 188 5.03 5.78 -10.76
CA LEU A 188 6.05 5.33 -9.80
C LEU A 188 5.56 4.09 -9.03
N ASN A 189 4.32 4.12 -8.55
CA ASN A 189 3.68 3.02 -7.83
C ASN A 189 3.40 1.81 -8.74
N ARG A 190 3.04 2.04 -10.00
CA ARG A 190 2.90 0.97 -10.99
C ARG A 190 4.24 0.29 -11.27
N GLY A 191 5.32 1.06 -11.39
CA GLY A 191 6.67 0.51 -11.53
C GLY A 191 7.16 -0.21 -10.27
N SER A 192 6.95 0.36 -9.08
CA SER A 192 7.43 -0.23 -7.82
C SER A 192 6.79 -1.59 -7.53
N THR A 193 5.50 -1.74 -7.84
CA THR A 193 4.79 -3.03 -7.70
C THR A 193 5.27 -4.12 -8.66
N LEU A 194 6.05 -3.81 -9.70
CA LEU A 194 6.72 -4.81 -10.55
C LEU A 194 8.10 -5.22 -10.01
N ASN A 195 8.70 -4.41 -9.13
CA ASN A 195 10.01 -4.67 -8.55
C ASN A 195 9.94 -5.51 -7.27
N VAL A 196 8.79 -6.16 -7.01
CA VAL A 196 8.62 -7.06 -5.86
C VAL A 196 9.03 -8.48 -6.25
N GLY A 197 9.55 -9.24 -5.28
CA GLY A 197 9.97 -10.62 -5.52
C GLY A 197 8.80 -11.60 -5.60
N ASN A 198 7.70 -11.32 -4.92
CA ASN A 198 6.56 -12.22 -4.77
C ASN A 198 5.31 -11.62 -5.39
N PHE A 199 4.59 -12.42 -6.17
CA PHE A 199 3.31 -12.06 -6.77
C PHE A 199 2.26 -13.12 -6.47
N ILE A 200 1.03 -12.67 -6.24
CA ILE A 200 -0.15 -13.52 -6.16
C ILE A 200 -1.18 -12.91 -7.12
N PHE A 201 -1.46 -13.63 -8.19
CA PHE A 201 -2.40 -13.25 -9.23
C PHE A 201 -3.68 -14.05 -9.07
N PHE A 202 -4.77 -13.33 -8.83
CA PHE A 202 -6.11 -13.86 -9.05
C PHE A 202 -6.52 -13.61 -10.50
N ARG A 203 -7.80 -13.84 -10.82
CA ARG A 203 -8.34 -13.49 -12.13
C ARG A 203 -8.20 -11.99 -12.40
N ILE A 204 -7.45 -11.62 -13.44
CA ILE A 204 -7.20 -10.24 -13.88
C ILE A 204 -7.56 -10.09 -15.35
N THR A 205 -8.16 -8.98 -15.78
CA THR A 205 -8.69 -8.86 -17.14
C THR A 205 -8.01 -7.76 -17.95
N GLY A 206 -8.01 -7.90 -19.29
CA GLY A 206 -7.65 -6.82 -20.19
C GLY A 206 -6.15 -6.49 -20.17
N LYS A 207 -5.82 -5.20 -20.12
CA LYS A 207 -4.43 -4.71 -20.21
C LYS A 207 -3.53 -5.25 -19.10
N ASP A 208 -4.05 -5.37 -17.88
CA ASP A 208 -3.30 -5.86 -16.73
C ASP A 208 -2.80 -7.29 -16.95
N SER A 209 -3.59 -8.14 -17.62
CA SER A 209 -3.16 -9.52 -17.93
C SER A 209 -2.00 -9.56 -18.92
N LEU A 210 -1.99 -8.68 -19.93
CA LEU A 210 -0.90 -8.57 -20.91
C LEU A 210 0.37 -8.01 -20.26
N GLU A 211 0.22 -6.98 -19.41
CA GLU A 211 1.35 -6.37 -18.68
C GLU A 211 1.96 -7.35 -17.68
N LEU A 212 1.15 -8.15 -16.99
CA LEU A 212 1.63 -9.04 -15.94
C LEU A 212 2.09 -10.41 -16.48
N ALA A 213 1.63 -10.83 -17.66
CA ALA A 213 2.06 -12.09 -18.28
C ALA A 213 3.58 -12.16 -18.48
N VAL A 214 4.25 -11.04 -18.78
CA VAL A 214 5.72 -11.01 -18.93
C VAL A 214 6.47 -11.26 -17.63
N GLN A 215 5.78 -11.26 -16.49
CA GLN A 215 6.38 -11.63 -15.21
C GLN A 215 6.54 -13.15 -15.05
N PHE A 216 5.93 -13.97 -15.89
CA PHE A 216 6.07 -15.42 -15.85
C PHE A 216 7.17 -15.92 -16.79
N ASP A 217 7.58 -17.18 -16.63
CA ASP A 217 8.43 -17.85 -17.59
C ASP A 217 7.68 -18.05 -18.92
N ASN A 218 8.06 -17.25 -19.91
CA ASN A 218 7.52 -17.32 -21.26
C ASN A 218 8.54 -17.93 -22.24
N THR A 219 9.53 -18.68 -21.75
CA THR A 219 10.45 -19.44 -22.59
C THR A 219 9.65 -20.38 -23.49
N PRO A 220 9.76 -20.25 -24.83
CA PRO A 220 9.04 -21.12 -25.74
C PRO A 220 9.35 -22.60 -25.48
N PRO A 221 8.32 -23.47 -25.41
CA PRO A 221 8.55 -24.90 -25.31
C PRO A 221 9.29 -25.38 -26.56
N VAL A 222 10.04 -26.48 -26.40
CA VAL A 222 10.72 -27.11 -27.55
C VAL A 222 9.66 -27.43 -28.61
N PRO A 223 9.88 -27.06 -29.89
CA PRO A 223 8.88 -27.28 -30.92
C PRO A 223 8.58 -28.77 -31.05
N GLU A 224 7.30 -29.12 -31.05
CA GLU A 224 6.87 -30.50 -31.29
C GLU A 224 7.30 -30.94 -32.69
N LEU A 225 7.56 -32.24 -32.85
CA LEU A 225 7.88 -32.77 -34.16
C LEU A 225 6.59 -32.87 -34.99
N GLU A 226 6.60 -32.25 -36.16
CA GLU A 226 5.46 -32.26 -37.09
C GLU A 226 5.81 -33.11 -38.33
N PRO A 227 4.86 -33.91 -38.84
CA PRO A 227 5.05 -34.67 -40.07
C PRO A 227 5.09 -33.70 -41.25
N GLN A 228 6.25 -33.57 -41.87
CA GLN A 228 6.43 -32.78 -43.09
C GLN A 228 6.57 -33.71 -44.30
N PRO A 229 5.96 -33.38 -45.44
CA PRO A 229 6.05 -34.21 -46.63
C PRO A 229 7.51 -34.32 -47.08
N MET A 230 7.97 -35.55 -47.35
CA MET A 230 9.31 -35.76 -47.84
C MET A 230 9.42 -35.18 -49.26
N LEU A 231 10.36 -34.25 -49.42
CA LEU A 231 10.58 -33.52 -50.67
C LEU A 231 11.71 -34.17 -51.47
N TYR A 232 11.45 -34.43 -52.75
CA TYR A 232 12.40 -35.01 -53.71
C TYR A 232 12.85 -33.93 -54.72
N PRO A 233 14.16 -33.85 -55.04
CA PRO A 233 14.66 -32.87 -56.01
C PRO A 233 14.13 -33.18 -57.42
N THR A 234 13.82 -32.12 -58.17
CA THR A 234 13.41 -32.25 -59.58
C THR A 234 14.57 -31.89 -60.53
N SER A 235 14.34 -32.01 -61.84
CA SER A 235 15.31 -31.62 -62.87
C SER A 235 15.55 -30.11 -62.96
N GLN A 236 14.72 -29.29 -62.31
CA GLN A 236 14.96 -27.85 -62.15
C GLN A 236 15.68 -27.60 -60.83
N ASP A 237 16.79 -26.88 -60.90
CA ASP A 237 17.58 -26.54 -59.72
C ASP A 237 16.76 -25.70 -58.73
N GLY A 238 16.83 -26.06 -57.45
CA GLY A 238 16.04 -25.47 -56.37
C GLY A 238 14.56 -25.86 -56.32
N VAL A 239 14.04 -26.68 -57.25
CA VAL A 239 12.64 -27.12 -57.25
C VAL A 239 12.51 -28.53 -56.69
N TYR A 240 11.71 -28.67 -55.64
CA TYR A 240 11.44 -29.94 -54.98
C TYR A 240 9.94 -30.28 -55.03
N ARG A 241 9.59 -31.58 -55.08
CA ARG A 241 8.20 -32.06 -55.08
C ARG A 241 7.98 -33.12 -54.02
N ALA A 242 6.79 -33.13 -53.43
CA ALA A 242 6.35 -34.23 -52.57
C ALA A 242 6.15 -35.50 -53.43
N GLY A 243 6.63 -36.65 -52.94
CA GLY A 243 6.47 -37.93 -53.64
C GLY A 243 5.02 -38.40 -53.73
N GLU A 244 4.71 -39.27 -54.70
CA GLU A 244 3.36 -39.83 -54.90
C GLU A 244 2.91 -40.72 -53.72
N ARG A 245 3.86 -41.37 -53.06
CA ARG A 245 3.65 -42.00 -51.76
C ARG A 245 3.73 -40.91 -50.70
N ARG A 246 2.66 -40.74 -49.90
CA ARG A 246 2.57 -39.76 -48.79
C ARG A 246 3.55 -40.11 -47.67
N GLU A 247 4.83 -40.02 -47.95
CA GLU A 247 5.92 -40.25 -46.99
C GLU A 247 6.18 -38.95 -46.25
N PHE A 248 6.21 -39.04 -44.92
CA PHE A 248 6.44 -37.89 -44.05
C PHE A 248 7.71 -38.12 -43.25
N VAL A 249 8.48 -37.06 -43.05
CA VAL A 249 9.59 -37.00 -42.11
C VAL A 249 9.16 -36.18 -40.90
N MET A 250 9.47 -36.68 -39.71
CA MET A 250 9.24 -35.92 -38.47
C MET A 250 10.31 -34.84 -38.37
N ALA A 251 9.96 -33.61 -38.73
CA ALA A 251 10.83 -32.46 -38.62
C ALA A 251 10.41 -31.60 -37.43
N LYS A 252 11.32 -30.77 -36.89
CA LYS A 252 10.95 -29.79 -35.87
C LYS A 252 9.86 -28.87 -36.44
N GLY A 253 8.72 -28.82 -35.77
CA GLY A 253 7.65 -27.89 -36.08
C GLY A 253 8.10 -26.43 -35.92
N LYS A 254 7.20 -25.50 -36.21
CA LYS A 254 7.52 -24.07 -36.08
C LYS A 254 7.79 -23.72 -34.62
N SER A 255 8.93 -23.07 -34.38
CA SER A 255 9.21 -22.53 -33.06
C SER A 255 8.23 -21.42 -32.72
N ARG A 256 7.62 -21.52 -31.54
CA ARG A 256 6.80 -20.46 -30.98
C ARG A 256 7.68 -19.27 -30.61
N GLN A 257 7.13 -18.06 -30.74
CA GLN A 257 7.80 -16.85 -30.28
C GLN A 257 7.49 -16.63 -28.80
N TYR A 258 8.39 -15.92 -28.10
CA TYR A 258 8.19 -15.51 -26.71
C TYR A 258 6.87 -14.75 -26.51
N SER A 259 6.51 -13.88 -27.47
CA SER A 259 5.25 -13.13 -27.47
C SER A 259 4.01 -14.03 -27.49
N ASP A 260 4.07 -15.18 -28.17
CA ASP A 260 2.94 -16.10 -28.28
C ASP A 260 2.67 -16.79 -26.94
N VAL A 261 3.74 -17.12 -26.20
CA VAL A 261 3.65 -17.72 -24.86
C VAL A 261 3.14 -16.69 -23.86
N ALA A 262 3.63 -15.45 -23.93
CA ALA A 262 3.14 -14.36 -23.08
C ALA A 262 1.66 -14.05 -23.34
N GLN A 263 1.19 -14.06 -24.58
CA GLN A 263 -0.23 -13.89 -24.89
C GLN A 263 -1.08 -15.05 -24.35
N GLU A 264 -0.59 -16.28 -24.43
CA GLU A 264 -1.26 -17.43 -23.83
C GLU A 264 -1.35 -17.28 -22.31
N MET A 265 -0.27 -16.86 -21.65
CA MET A 265 -0.28 -16.59 -20.22
C MET A 265 -1.27 -15.48 -19.86
N ALA A 266 -1.32 -14.39 -20.62
CA ALA A 266 -2.30 -13.32 -20.42
C ALA A 266 -3.75 -13.84 -20.53
N ASN A 267 -4.02 -14.71 -21.51
CA ASN A 267 -5.31 -15.37 -21.66
C ASN A 267 -5.64 -16.28 -20.47
N ARG A 268 -4.65 -17.02 -19.95
CA ARG A 268 -4.83 -17.86 -18.75
C ARG A 268 -5.17 -17.02 -17.52
N LEU A 269 -4.42 -15.94 -17.28
CA LEU A 269 -4.68 -15.00 -16.17
C LEU A 269 -6.07 -14.36 -16.27
N SER A 270 -6.54 -14.08 -17.49
CA SER A 270 -7.87 -13.55 -17.76
C SER A 270 -9.01 -14.53 -17.51
N ASN A 271 -8.76 -15.81 -17.72
CA ASN A 271 -9.76 -16.86 -17.59
C ASN A 271 -9.59 -17.72 -16.33
N LEU A 272 -8.82 -17.22 -15.35
CA LEU A 272 -8.57 -17.95 -14.11
C LEU A 272 -9.91 -18.29 -13.41
N PRO A 273 -10.15 -19.56 -13.06
CA PRO A 273 -11.34 -19.94 -12.32
C PRO A 273 -11.44 -19.25 -10.96
N ASN A 274 -12.67 -19.13 -10.44
CA ASN A 274 -12.85 -18.70 -9.07
C ASN A 274 -12.16 -19.69 -8.12
N TYR A 275 -11.62 -19.17 -7.01
CA TYR A 275 -10.89 -19.94 -6.00
C TYR A 275 -9.53 -20.47 -6.44
N GLU A 276 -9.06 -20.10 -7.63
CA GLU A 276 -7.70 -20.36 -8.08
C GLU A 276 -6.87 -19.08 -8.03
N CYS A 277 -5.57 -19.23 -7.84
CA CYS A 277 -4.59 -18.16 -8.00
C CYS A 277 -3.26 -18.72 -8.54
N TRP A 278 -2.56 -17.88 -9.29
CA TRP A 278 -1.18 -18.13 -9.69
C TRP A 278 -0.25 -17.32 -8.80
N CYS A 279 0.72 -17.99 -8.21
CA CYS A 279 1.71 -17.38 -7.34
C CYS A 279 3.08 -17.50 -7.98
N LYS A 280 3.84 -16.41 -7.96
CA LYS A 280 5.27 -16.41 -8.27
C LYS A 280 5.98 -16.04 -6.98
N LEU A 281 6.65 -16.99 -6.35
CA LEU A 281 7.25 -16.82 -5.04
C LEU A 281 8.77 -17.06 -5.10
N VAL A 282 9.52 -16.26 -4.36
CA VAL A 282 10.94 -16.51 -4.14
C VAL A 282 11.09 -17.66 -3.16
N LYS A 283 11.65 -18.78 -3.63
CA LYS A 283 11.99 -19.95 -2.83
C LYS A 283 13.46 -20.29 -3.05
N ASP A 284 14.22 -20.35 -1.95
CA ASP A 284 15.66 -20.68 -1.97
C ASP A 284 16.48 -19.82 -2.95
N GLY A 285 16.11 -18.53 -3.08
CA GLY A 285 16.78 -17.56 -3.96
C GLY A 285 16.38 -17.64 -5.43
N SER A 286 15.51 -18.57 -5.82
CA SER A 286 14.98 -18.72 -7.17
C SER A 286 13.49 -18.39 -7.21
N LEU A 287 13.00 -17.90 -8.35
CA LEU A 287 11.58 -17.64 -8.56
C LEU A 287 10.89 -18.94 -8.97
N VAL A 288 9.89 -19.35 -8.20
CA VAL A 288 9.11 -20.57 -8.44
C VAL A 288 7.66 -20.18 -8.65
N GLU A 289 7.07 -20.75 -9.69
CA GLU A 289 5.67 -20.55 -10.03
C GLU A 289 4.81 -21.67 -9.46
N HIS A 290 3.67 -21.31 -8.89
CA HIS A 290 2.73 -22.21 -8.27
C HIS A 290 1.32 -21.88 -8.74
N HIS A 291 0.58 -22.89 -9.18
CA HIS A 291 -0.86 -22.79 -9.37
C HIS A 291 -1.57 -23.36 -8.14
N ILE A 292 -2.28 -22.51 -7.41
CA ILE A 292 -2.97 -22.88 -6.18
C ILE A 292 -4.48 -22.89 -6.44
N SER A 293 -5.13 -24.01 -6.16
CA SER A 293 -6.59 -24.13 -6.17
C SER A 293 -7.08 -24.28 -4.74
N THR A 294 -8.09 -23.50 -4.37
CA THR A 294 -8.74 -23.54 -3.06
C THR A 294 -10.18 -24.02 -3.22
N GLU A 295 -10.71 -24.70 -2.20
CA GLU A 295 -12.14 -25.07 -2.24
C GLU A 295 -13.01 -23.87 -1.84
N PRO A 296 -14.18 -23.68 -2.49
CA PRO A 296 -15.18 -22.76 -1.99
C PRO A 296 -15.52 -23.10 -0.55
N ILE A 297 -15.63 -22.07 0.31
CA ILE A 297 -16.13 -22.24 1.67
C ILE A 297 -17.56 -22.79 1.58
N LYS A 298 -17.71 -24.11 1.79
CA LYS A 298 -19.00 -24.78 1.78
C LYS A 298 -19.83 -24.23 2.93
N LYS A 299 -20.96 -23.58 2.62
CA LYS A 299 -21.93 -23.20 3.66
C LYS A 299 -22.33 -24.48 4.41
N PRO A 300 -22.36 -24.45 5.75
CA PRO A 300 -22.72 -25.62 6.54
C PRO A 300 -24.12 -26.11 6.14
N LYS A 301 -24.24 -27.42 5.84
CA LYS A 301 -25.48 -28.05 5.34
C LYS A 301 -26.64 -27.95 6.32
N ASN A 302 -26.36 -27.83 7.62
CA ASN A 302 -27.36 -27.64 8.66
C ASN A 302 -27.12 -26.28 9.37
N PRO A 303 -28.03 -25.30 9.22
CA PRO A 303 -27.95 -24.01 9.91
C PRO A 303 -27.89 -24.12 11.44
N GLU A 304 -28.44 -25.18 12.03
CA GLU A 304 -28.38 -25.41 13.47
C GLU A 304 -26.99 -25.86 13.92
N ILE A 305 -26.39 -26.83 13.21
CA ILE A 305 -25.01 -27.26 13.45
C ILE A 305 -24.05 -26.09 13.19
N ALA A 306 -24.31 -25.24 12.20
CA ALA A 306 -23.54 -24.02 11.97
C ALA A 306 -23.59 -23.07 13.16
N LYS A 307 -24.79 -22.81 13.68
CA LYS A 307 -24.99 -21.99 14.87
C LYS A 307 -24.33 -22.63 16.09
N GLU A 308 -24.38 -23.94 16.21
CA GLU A 308 -23.78 -24.69 17.30
C GLU A 308 -22.25 -24.67 17.24
N ILE A 309 -21.64 -24.85 16.06
CA ILE A 309 -20.20 -24.69 15.82
C ILE A 309 -19.78 -23.24 16.09
N ILE A 310 -20.53 -22.24 15.61
CA ILE A 310 -20.25 -20.83 15.92
C ILE A 310 -20.35 -20.59 17.43
N LYS A 311 -21.34 -21.18 18.10
CA LYS A 311 -21.52 -21.05 19.55
C LYS A 311 -20.40 -21.74 20.31
N LEU A 312 -19.96 -22.93 19.90
CA LEU A 312 -18.83 -23.68 20.47
C LEU A 312 -17.51 -22.96 20.22
N SER A 313 -17.24 -22.51 19.00
CA SER A 313 -16.08 -21.69 18.64
C SER A 313 -16.06 -20.38 19.45
N ARG A 314 -17.20 -19.71 19.61
CA ARG A 314 -17.33 -18.51 20.45
C ARG A 314 -17.26 -18.79 21.96
N LYS A 315 -17.45 -20.05 22.41
CA LYS A 315 -17.16 -20.47 23.78
C LYS A 315 -15.66 -20.72 24.00
N LEU A 316 -14.95 -21.14 22.94
CA LEU A 316 -13.49 -21.30 22.97
C LEU A 316 -12.76 -19.95 22.87
N ALA A 317 -13.40 -18.98 22.21
CA ALA A 317 -12.94 -17.60 22.20
C ALA A 317 -13.48 -16.85 23.42
N ARG A 318 -12.70 -15.93 23.95
CA ARG A 318 -13.21 -14.96 24.92
C ARG A 318 -14.18 -14.02 24.20
N SER A 319 -15.23 -13.57 24.90
CA SER A 319 -16.17 -12.65 24.29
C SER A 319 -15.44 -11.37 23.86
N ARG A 320 -15.93 -10.71 22.81
CA ARG A 320 -15.34 -9.45 22.34
C ARG A 320 -15.24 -8.43 23.48
N GLU A 321 -16.23 -8.37 24.34
CA GLU A 321 -16.28 -7.49 25.51
C GLU A 321 -15.23 -7.86 26.56
N GLU A 322 -15.02 -9.14 26.84
CA GLU A 322 -13.94 -9.60 27.74
C GLU A 322 -12.55 -9.39 27.15
N VAL A 323 -12.39 -9.59 25.83
CA VAL A 323 -11.13 -9.31 25.13
C VAL A 323 -10.88 -7.81 25.14
N GLU A 324 -11.87 -6.98 24.83
CA GLU A 324 -11.75 -5.52 24.90
C GLU A 324 -11.52 -5.04 26.34
N LYS A 325 -12.12 -5.69 27.35
CA LYS A 325 -11.91 -5.40 28.77
C LYS A 325 -10.51 -5.82 29.24
N ASP A 326 -10.02 -6.98 28.85
CA ASP A 326 -8.66 -7.45 29.17
C ASP A 326 -7.59 -6.71 28.38
N ILE A 327 -7.87 -6.31 27.13
CA ILE A 327 -7.06 -5.34 26.41
C ILE A 327 -7.05 -4.05 27.20
N LYS A 328 -8.18 -3.53 27.67
CA LYS A 328 -8.23 -2.32 28.53
C LYS A 328 -7.50 -2.50 29.87
N GLU A 329 -7.61 -3.64 30.54
CA GLU A 329 -6.97 -3.93 31.83
C GLU A 329 -5.45 -4.13 31.65
N LYS A 330 -5.01 -4.83 30.61
CA LYS A 330 -3.60 -4.95 30.22
C LYS A 330 -3.04 -3.62 29.70
N MET A 331 -3.84 -2.80 29.05
CA MET A 331 -3.49 -1.42 28.67
C MET A 331 -3.52 -0.45 29.85
N ASN A 332 -4.21 -0.77 30.95
CA ASN A 332 -4.13 -0.02 32.21
C ASN A 332 -2.90 -0.43 33.03
N ASN A 333 -2.45 -1.70 32.93
CA ASN A 333 -1.29 -2.22 33.64
C ASN A 333 0.05 -2.06 32.89
N ALA A 334 0.02 -1.98 31.56
CA ALA A 334 1.15 -1.53 30.76
C ALA A 334 0.97 -0.03 30.56
N GLU A 335 1.89 0.81 31.04
CA GLU A 335 1.82 2.25 30.83
C GLU A 335 1.58 2.57 29.34
N ILE A 336 0.35 3.01 28.97
CA ILE A 336 0.04 4.21 28.15
C ILE A 336 -1.40 4.22 27.55
N PHE A 337 -2.09 5.34 27.87
CA PHE A 337 -3.16 6.13 27.19
C PHE A 337 -4.57 5.56 26.95
N THR A 338 -5.50 5.95 27.84
CA THR A 338 -6.94 6.01 27.59
C THR A 338 -7.29 7.12 26.56
N MET A 339 -8.20 6.83 25.63
CA MET A 339 -8.75 7.82 24.68
C MET A 339 -9.25 9.09 25.43
N PRO A 340 -9.06 10.30 24.88
CA PRO A 340 -9.69 11.50 25.43
C PRO A 340 -11.22 11.33 25.47
N LYS A 341 -11.85 11.68 26.59
CA LYS A 341 -13.31 11.60 26.84
C LYS A 341 -14.19 12.23 25.73
N ALA A 342 -13.62 13.07 24.87
CA ALA A 342 -14.29 13.64 23.71
C ALA A 342 -14.80 12.58 22.70
N TRP A 343 -14.17 11.40 22.62
CA TRP A 343 -14.54 10.36 21.65
C TRP A 343 -15.69 9.44 22.08
N GLU A 344 -16.07 9.42 23.37
CA GLU A 344 -17.23 8.64 23.83
C GLU A 344 -18.56 9.19 23.31
N LYS A 345 -18.62 10.50 23.00
CA LYS A 345 -19.82 11.15 22.46
C LYS A 345 -20.14 10.78 21.00
N ILE A 346 -19.20 10.17 20.26
CA ILE A 346 -19.40 9.82 18.85
C ILE A 346 -20.12 8.46 18.69
N LYS A 347 -20.29 7.67 19.75
CA LYS A 347 -21.02 6.38 19.71
C LYS A 347 -22.54 6.49 19.53
N LYS A 348 -23.10 7.69 19.33
CA LYS A 348 -24.55 7.94 19.20
C LYS A 348 -25.01 8.51 17.85
N PHE A 349 -24.19 8.43 16.80
CA PHE A 349 -24.61 8.73 15.43
C PHE A 349 -24.29 7.58 14.49
#